data_AF-A0A529F9V1-F1
#
_entry.id   AF-A0A529F9V1-F1
#
_cell.length_a   1.000
_cell.length_b   1.000
_cell.length_c   1.000
_cell.angle_alpha   90.00
_cell.angle_beta   90.00
_cell.angle_gamma   90.00
#
_symmetry.space_group_name_H-M   'P 1'
#
loop_
_entity.id
_entity.type
_entity.pdbx_description
1 polymer ?
#
loop_
_entity_poly.entity_id
_entity_poly.type
_entity_poly.pdbx_seq_one_letter_code
_entity_poly.pdbx_strand_id
1 'polypeptide(L)'
;VGTDGFDQSIQLLLTGRADATINDSLSFLDFKKHKPDANVKIAAQEENADYSGVIVRKGDPELVAAINKALADIKADGTYKKIADTYFGQDVSQ
;
A
#
# COMPACT_ATOMS: atom_id res chain seq x y z
N VAL A 1 -5.59 -20.49 7.23
CA VAL A 1 -4.15 -20.71 7.48
C VAL A 1 -3.58 -19.38 7.97
N GLY A 2 -2.92 -19.35 9.13
CA GLY A 2 -2.27 -18.14 9.62
C GLY A 2 -1.00 -17.83 8.81
N THR A 3 -0.70 -16.56 8.62
CA THR A 3 0.47 -16.07 7.89
C THR A 3 1.08 -14.88 8.62
N ASP A 4 2.39 -14.70 8.52
CA ASP A 4 3.11 -13.60 9.16
C ASP A 4 3.11 -12.30 8.33
N GLY A 5 2.65 -12.37 7.08
CA GLY A 5 2.59 -11.21 6.18
C GLY A 5 2.21 -11.58 4.75
N PHE A 6 2.23 -10.56 3.88
CA PHE A 6 1.79 -10.68 2.50
C PHE A 6 2.61 -11.70 1.68
N ASP A 7 3.93 -11.73 1.86
CA ASP A 7 4.81 -12.67 1.15
C ASP A 7 4.40 -14.13 1.37
N GLN A 8 4.07 -14.50 2.59
CA GLN A 8 3.59 -15.86 2.87
C GLN A 8 2.19 -16.07 2.29
N SER A 9 1.28 -15.11 2.45
CA SER A 9 -0.10 -15.28 2.02
C SER A 9 -0.25 -15.39 0.50
N ILE A 10 0.52 -14.62 -0.27
CA ILE A 10 0.51 -14.69 -1.74
C ILE A 10 1.13 -16.00 -2.25
N GLN A 11 2.13 -16.55 -1.54
CA GLN A 11 2.71 -17.86 -1.89
C GLN A 11 1.72 -19.01 -1.67
N LEU A 12 0.84 -18.92 -0.69
CA LEU A 12 -0.24 -19.91 -0.53
C LEU A 12 -1.16 -19.92 -1.74
N LEU A 13 -1.51 -18.75 -2.27
CA LEU A 13 -2.35 -18.62 -3.45
C LEU A 13 -1.66 -19.19 -4.70
N LEU A 14 -0.40 -18.82 -4.92
CA LEU A 14 0.39 -19.29 -6.05
C LEU A 14 0.60 -20.81 -6.06
N THR A 15 0.66 -21.44 -4.88
CA THR A 15 0.86 -22.89 -4.74
C THR A 15 -0.44 -23.68 -4.61
N GLY A 16 -1.61 -23.02 -4.70
CA GLY A 16 -2.92 -23.68 -4.57
C GLY A 16 -3.24 -24.16 -3.15
N ARG A 17 -2.54 -23.64 -2.14
CA ARG A 17 -2.79 -23.92 -0.72
C ARG A 17 -3.81 -22.97 -0.07
N ALA A 18 -4.20 -21.92 -0.78
CA ALA A 18 -5.30 -21.02 -0.44
C ALA A 18 -5.96 -20.51 -1.73
N ASP A 19 -7.25 -20.18 -1.65
CA ASP A 19 -8.02 -19.69 -2.80
C ASP A 19 -8.00 -18.16 -2.93
N ALA A 20 -7.71 -17.45 -1.83
CA ALA A 20 -7.64 -15.99 -1.78
C ALA A 20 -6.76 -15.49 -0.64
N THR A 21 -6.30 -14.24 -0.77
CA THR A 21 -5.70 -13.45 0.31
C THR A 21 -6.22 -12.01 0.23
N ILE A 22 -6.34 -11.34 1.37
CA ILE A 22 -6.75 -9.93 1.48
C ILE A 22 -5.51 -9.14 1.93
N ASN A 23 -5.23 -8.03 1.25
CA ASN A 23 -4.13 -7.15 1.59
C ASN A 23 -4.41 -5.72 1.07
N ASP A 24 -3.53 -4.78 1.40
CA ASP A 24 -3.59 -3.44 0.80
C ASP A 24 -3.18 -3.45 -0.68
N SER A 25 -3.66 -2.47 -1.44
CA SER A 25 -3.41 -2.38 -2.88
C SER A 25 -1.94 -2.11 -3.21
N LEU A 26 -1.20 -1.39 -2.37
CA LEU A 26 0.19 -1.01 -2.62
C LEU A 26 1.10 -2.24 -2.56
N SER A 27 0.87 -3.13 -1.58
CA SER A 27 1.54 -4.43 -1.47
C SER A 27 1.35 -5.26 -2.75
N PHE A 28 0.13 -5.32 -3.29
CA PHE A 28 -0.14 -6.03 -4.54
C PHE A 28 0.55 -5.39 -5.76
N LEU A 29 0.51 -4.05 -5.87
CA LEU A 29 1.17 -3.32 -6.95
C LEU A 29 2.68 -3.54 -6.95
N ASP A 30 3.33 -3.46 -5.78
CA ASP A 30 4.76 -3.72 -5.65
C ASP A 30 5.11 -5.18 -6.02
N PHE A 31 4.32 -6.15 -5.55
CA PHE A 31 4.49 -7.55 -5.94
C PHE A 31 4.37 -7.76 -7.45
N LYS A 32 3.34 -7.20 -8.11
CA LYS A 32 3.16 -7.32 -9.56
C LYS A 32 4.28 -6.65 -10.35
N LYS A 33 4.84 -5.54 -9.85
CA LYS A 33 6.02 -4.90 -10.45
C LYS A 33 7.24 -5.84 -10.45
N HIS A 34 7.47 -6.56 -9.36
CA HIS A 34 8.59 -7.51 -9.25
C HIS A 34 8.31 -8.89 -9.86
N LYS A 35 7.03 -9.29 -9.98
CA LYS A 35 6.56 -10.58 -10.49
C LYS A 35 5.43 -10.38 -11.52
N PRO A 36 5.70 -9.78 -12.68
CA PRO A 36 4.68 -9.43 -13.67
C PRO A 36 3.92 -10.65 -14.22
N ASP A 37 4.56 -11.82 -14.26
CA ASP A 37 3.96 -13.05 -14.77
C ASP A 37 3.31 -13.93 -13.69
N ALA A 38 3.29 -13.48 -12.43
CA ALA A 38 2.61 -14.21 -11.36
C ALA A 38 1.13 -14.39 -11.69
N ASN A 39 0.68 -15.65 -11.66
CA ASN A 39 -0.69 -16.05 -12.01
C ASN A 39 -1.68 -15.78 -10.86
N VAL A 40 -1.83 -14.50 -10.53
CA VAL A 40 -2.78 -13.97 -9.56
C VAL A 40 -3.43 -12.72 -10.13
N LYS A 41 -4.66 -12.43 -9.70
CA LYS A 41 -5.43 -11.26 -10.12
C LYS A 41 -6.20 -10.68 -8.95
N ILE A 42 -6.57 -9.42 -9.08
CA ILE A 42 -7.52 -8.78 -8.18
C ILE A 42 -8.90 -9.38 -8.44
N ALA A 43 -9.48 -10.02 -7.43
CA ALA A 43 -10.82 -10.61 -7.51
C ALA A 43 -11.91 -9.70 -6.94
N ALA A 44 -11.55 -8.80 -6.02
CA ALA A 44 -12.42 -7.82 -5.39
C ALA A 44 -11.59 -6.62 -4.91
N GLN A 45 -12.24 -5.46 -4.79
CA GLN A 45 -11.70 -4.24 -4.20
C GLN A 45 -12.74 -3.62 -3.27
N GLU A 46 -12.28 -2.97 -2.20
CA GLU A 46 -13.11 -2.09 -1.37
C GLU A 46 -12.93 -0.65 -1.85
N GLU A 47 -14.00 -0.03 -2.35
CA GLU A 47 -13.93 1.32 -2.92
C GLU A 47 -13.66 2.38 -1.85
N ASN A 48 -14.13 2.15 -0.62
CA ASN A 48 -13.95 3.07 0.51
C ASN A 48 -12.94 2.53 1.52
N ALA A 49 -11.80 2.04 1.04
CA ALA A 49 -10.71 1.58 1.89
C ALA A 49 -10.08 2.76 2.66
N ASP A 50 -9.61 2.47 3.88
CA ASP A 50 -8.91 3.45 4.70
C ASP A 50 -7.56 3.84 4.10
N TYR A 51 -7.16 5.09 4.32
CA TYR A 51 -5.86 5.61 3.91
C TYR A 51 -4.77 5.27 4.93
N SER A 52 -3.54 5.10 4.44
CA SER A 52 -2.37 4.99 5.32
C SER A 52 -2.04 6.33 5.97
N GLY A 53 -1.68 6.30 7.25
CA GLY A 53 -1.29 7.49 8.01
C GLY A 53 -0.06 7.24 8.89
N VAL A 54 0.67 8.31 9.19
CA VAL A 54 1.75 8.26 10.18
C VAL A 54 1.13 8.19 11.57
N ILE A 55 1.38 7.10 12.30
CA ILE A 55 0.86 6.91 13.65
C ILE A 55 1.72 7.72 14.64
N VAL A 56 1.07 8.60 15.40
CA VAL A 56 1.70 9.46 16.40
C VAL A 56 1.12 9.18 17.79
N ARG A 57 1.91 9.41 18.84
CA ARG A 57 1.44 9.32 20.23
C ARG A 57 0.29 10.31 20.45
N LYS A 58 -0.73 9.88 21.19
CA LYS A 58 -1.80 10.80 21.64
C LYS A 58 -1.22 11.93 22.47
N GLY A 59 -1.78 13.13 22.32
CA GLY A 59 -1.36 14.33 23.06
C GLY A 59 -0.18 15.09 22.45
N ASP A 60 0.21 14.77 21.22
CA ASP A 60 1.30 15.46 20.50
C ASP A 60 0.78 16.20 19.24
N PRO A 61 -0.03 17.27 19.41
CA PRO A 61 -0.67 17.96 18.29
C PRO A 61 0.33 18.74 17.43
N GLU A 62 1.45 19.19 18.00
CA GLU A 62 2.48 19.94 17.27
C GLU A 62 3.19 19.03 16.26
N LEU A 63 3.53 17.79 16.65
CA LEU A 63 4.11 16.82 15.72
C LEU A 63 3.13 16.42 14.62
N VAL A 64 1.85 16.22 14.96
CA VAL A 64 0.80 15.95 13.96
C VAL A 64 0.70 17.10 12.95
N ALA A 65 0.69 18.34 13.42
CA ALA A 65 0.63 19.52 12.54
C ALA A 65 1.87 19.62 11.63
N ALA A 66 3.06 19.37 12.18
CA ALA A 66 4.30 19.40 11.41
C ALA A 66 4.35 18.32 10.31
N ILE A 67 3.95 17.08 10.64
CA ILE A 67 3.86 15.97 9.68
C ILE A 67 2.85 16.30 8.58
N ASN A 68 1.65 16.75 8.95
CA ASN A 68 0.61 17.09 7.98
C ASN A 68 1.04 18.23 7.06
N LYS A 69 1.72 19.26 7.59
CA LYS A 69 2.29 20.34 6.79
C LYS A 69 3.33 19.81 5.80
N ALA A 70 4.27 18.99 6.26
CA ALA A 70 5.29 18.41 5.39
C ALA A 70 4.66 17.55 4.27
N LEU A 71 3.66 16.73 4.59
CA LEU A 71 2.91 15.94 3.60
C LEU A 71 2.19 16.83 2.58
N ALA A 72 1.56 17.93 3.03
CA ALA A 72 0.92 18.89 2.13
C ALA A 72 1.92 19.58 1.20
N ASP A 73 3.07 20.01 1.75
CA ASP A 73 4.12 20.68 0.98
C ASP A 73 4.68 19.75 -0.13
N ILE A 74 4.97 18.47 0.18
CA ILE A 74 5.46 17.51 -0.83
C ILE A 74 4.39 17.03 -1.82
N LYS A 75 3.11 17.13 -1.46
CA LYS A 75 2.01 16.92 -2.42
C LYS A 75 1.94 18.09 -3.39
N ALA A 76 2.03 19.33 -2.88
CA ALA A 76 1.95 20.54 -3.68
C ALA A 76 3.11 20.70 -4.66
N ASP A 77 4.33 20.28 -4.27
CA ASP A 77 5.51 20.37 -5.14
C ASP A 77 5.70 19.16 -6.09
N GLY A 78 4.83 18.15 -6.00
CA GLY A 78 4.86 16.95 -6.85
C GLY A 78 5.85 15.86 -6.41
N THR A 79 6.61 16.08 -5.32
CA THR A 79 7.53 15.09 -4.77
C THR A 79 6.80 13.81 -4.37
N TYR A 80 5.62 13.92 -3.74
CA TYR A 80 4.83 12.76 -3.36
C TYR A 80 4.47 11.91 -4.58
N LYS A 81 3.98 12.55 -5.66
CA LYS A 81 3.64 11.85 -6.90
C LYS A 81 4.86 11.13 -7.49
N LYS A 82 6.02 11.79 -7.52
CA LYS A 82 7.28 11.18 -7.99
C LYS A 82 7.64 9.92 -7.19
N ILE A 83 7.43 9.93 -5.87
CA ILE A 83 7.62 8.76 -5.02
C ILE A 83 6.62 7.67 -5.40
N ALA A 84 5.33 7.99 -5.49
CA ALA A 84 4.27 7.04 -5.88
C ALA A 84 4.57 6.35 -7.22
N ASP A 85 4.94 7.12 -8.24
CA ASP A 85 5.29 6.60 -9.57
C ASP A 85 6.53 5.68 -9.50
N THR A 86 7.55 6.07 -8.71
CA THR A 86 8.80 5.30 -8.56
C THR A 86 8.53 3.91 -7.99
N TYR A 87 7.65 3.78 -7.00
CA TYR A 87 7.41 2.52 -6.33
C TYR A 87 6.29 1.70 -6.99
N PHE A 88 5.15 2.31 -7.31
CA PHE A 88 3.93 1.55 -7.65
C PHE A 88 3.53 1.62 -9.12
N GLY A 89 4.14 2.51 -9.92
CA GLY A 89 3.79 2.67 -11.34
C GLY A 89 2.35 3.14 -11.59
N GLN A 90 1.65 3.58 -10.54
CA GLN A 90 0.32 4.17 -10.57
C GLN A 90 0.31 5.35 -9.60
N ASP A 91 -0.51 6.35 -9.89
CA ASP A 91 -0.66 7.50 -9.02
C ASP A 91 -1.53 7.12 -7.82
N VAL A 92 -0.87 6.86 -6.69
CA VAL A 92 -1.49 6.56 -5.40
C VAL A 92 -1.38 7.74 -4.44
N SER A 93 -1.14 8.96 -4.96
CA SER A 93 -0.88 10.16 -4.17
C SER A 93 -2.11 10.96 -3.73
N GLN A 94 -3.29 10.50 -4.14
CA GLN A 94 -4.60 11.08 -3.80
C GLN A 94 -4.82 11.03 -2.28
#